data_AF-A0A7Y1TNT9-F1
#
_entry.id   AF-A0A7Y1TNT9-F1
#
_cell.length_a   1.000
_cell.length_b   1.000
_cell.length_c   1.000
_cell.angle_alpha   90.00
_cell.angle_beta   90.00
_cell.angle_gamma   90.00
#
_symmetry.space_group_name_H-M   'P 1'
#
loop_
_entity.id
_entity.type
_entity.pdbx_description
1 polymer ?
#
loop_
_entity_poly.entity_id
_entity_poly.type
_entity_poly.pdbx_seq_one_letter_code
_entity_poly.pdbx_strand_id
1 'polypeptide(L)'
;MKMEHIIKRFIKYITIDTQSDPNNPEFPSTDKQWDLAKILVEDLKEIGKQEVILDENCYIMATLPSTIDFEVPTIGFISHIDTSPDFSGTNVNPQIH
;
A
#
# COMPACT_ATOMS: atom_id res chain seq x y z
N MET A 1 -8.33 15.68 -9.44
CA MET A 1 -8.22 15.07 -8.10
C MET A 1 -7.85 16.19 -7.12
N LYS A 2 -8.58 16.40 -6.03
CA LYS A 2 -8.28 17.50 -5.09
C LYS A 2 -7.07 17.12 -4.21
N MET A 3 -6.15 18.04 -4.00
CA MET A 3 -4.94 17.85 -3.17
C MET A 3 -5.28 17.30 -1.78
N GLU A 4 -6.36 17.78 -1.19
CA GLU A 4 -6.91 17.33 0.10
C GLU A 4 -7.12 15.81 0.17
N HIS A 5 -7.56 15.18 -0.93
CA HIS A 5 -7.80 13.74 -0.97
C HIS A 5 -6.49 12.95 -0.94
N ILE A 6 -5.45 13.44 -1.62
CA ILE A 6 -4.12 12.84 -1.62
C ILE A 6 -3.52 12.96 -0.21
N ILE A 7 -3.58 14.16 0.38
CA ILE A 7 -3.08 14.42 1.73
C ILE A 7 -3.77 13.51 2.75
N LYS A 8 -5.11 13.38 2.70
CA LYS A 8 -5.86 12.52 3.62
C LYS A 8 -5.44 11.05 3.52
N ARG A 9 -5.29 10.51 2.30
CA ARG A 9 -4.82 9.13 2.09
C ARG A 9 -3.38 8.94 2.54
N PHE A 10 -2.50 9.90 2.24
CA PHE A 10 -1.12 9.85 2.67
C PHE A 10 -1.00 9.82 4.19
N ILE A 11 -1.68 10.74 4.90
CA ILE A 11 -1.72 10.76 6.39
C ILE A 11 -2.22 9.42 6.93
N LYS A 12 -3.33 8.88 6.37
CA LYS A 12 -3.90 7.59 6.78
C LYS A 12 -2.87 6.47 6.73
N TYR A 13 -2.03 6.42 5.69
CA TYR A 13 -1.05 5.35 5.50
C TYR A 13 0.18 5.53 6.39
N ILE A 14 0.74 6.75 6.47
CA ILE A 14 1.97 6.98 7.24
C ILE A 14 1.78 6.86 8.76
N THR A 15 0.55 6.89 9.25
CA THR A 15 0.24 6.65 10.68
C THR A 15 0.22 5.16 11.04
N ILE A 16 0.27 4.27 10.05
CA ILE A 16 0.35 2.82 10.27
C ILE A 16 1.83 2.44 10.35
N ASP A 17 2.22 1.76 11.43
CA ASP A 17 3.58 1.27 11.56
C ASP A 17 3.79 0.06 10.65
N THR A 18 4.68 0.19 9.67
CA THR A 18 5.01 -0.87 8.71
C THR A 18 6.50 -1.17 8.64
N GLN A 19 7.28 -0.71 9.64
CA GLN A 19 8.73 -0.87 9.59
C GLN A 19 9.15 -2.34 9.46
N SER A 20 10.09 -2.62 8.57
CA SER A 20 10.62 -3.97 8.34
C SER A 20 11.64 -4.38 9.42
N ASP A 21 11.81 -5.70 9.62
CA ASP A 21 12.86 -6.26 10.46
C ASP A 21 13.91 -6.96 9.58
N PRO A 22 15.15 -6.44 9.45
CA PRO A 22 16.18 -7.03 8.61
C PRO A 22 16.72 -8.37 9.16
N ASN A 23 16.42 -8.72 10.41
CA ASN A 23 16.86 -9.98 11.02
C ASN A 23 15.84 -11.11 10.86
N ASN A 24 14.61 -10.80 10.40
CA ASN A 24 13.58 -11.79 10.15
C ASN A 24 13.54 -12.15 8.65
N PRO A 25 13.82 -13.41 8.26
CA PRO A 25 13.76 -13.84 6.87
C PRO A 25 12.34 -14.13 6.34
N GLU A 26 11.31 -14.01 7.18
CA GLU A 26 9.92 -14.22 6.77
C GLU A 26 9.39 -13.08 5.88
N PHE A 27 8.31 -13.37 5.13
CA PHE A 27 7.65 -12.43 4.23
C PHE A 27 6.18 -12.29 4.61
N PRO A 28 5.74 -11.10 5.09
CA PRO A 28 6.54 -9.93 5.42
C PRO A 28 7.39 -10.17 6.68
N SER A 29 8.48 -9.42 6.85
CA SER A 29 9.37 -9.57 8.00
C SER A 29 8.77 -9.11 9.33
N THR A 30 7.65 -8.36 9.29
CA THR A 30 6.93 -7.91 10.48
C THR A 30 5.42 -8.01 10.28
N ASP A 31 4.70 -8.48 11.31
CA ASP A 31 3.25 -8.65 11.26
C ASP A 31 2.48 -7.34 11.00
N LYS A 32 3.05 -6.23 11.45
CA LYS A 32 2.46 -4.89 11.30
C LYS A 32 2.32 -4.42 9.84
N GLN A 33 3.10 -4.99 8.92
CA GLN A 33 2.92 -4.73 7.47
C GLN A 33 1.54 -5.20 6.97
N TRP A 34 0.95 -6.23 7.58
CA TRP A 34 -0.39 -6.70 7.23
C TRP A 34 -1.49 -5.68 7.53
N ASP A 35 -1.29 -4.78 8.49
CA ASP A 35 -2.30 -3.79 8.86
C ASP A 35 -2.51 -2.78 7.74
N LEU A 36 -1.43 -2.25 7.17
CA LEU A 36 -1.51 -1.37 6.00
C LEU A 36 -2.02 -2.15 4.78
N ALA A 37 -1.58 -3.41 4.60
CA ALA A 37 -2.00 -4.20 3.45
C ALA A 37 -3.52 -4.44 3.40
N LYS A 38 -4.14 -4.77 4.54
CA LYS A 38 -5.60 -4.94 4.65
C LYS A 38 -6.33 -3.62 4.34
N ILE A 39 -5.81 -2.49 4.81
CA ILE A 39 -6.36 -1.16 4.50
C ILE A 39 -6.30 -0.88 3.00
N LEU A 40 -5.16 -1.18 2.35
CA LEU A 40 -4.98 -0.96 0.92
C LEU A 40 -5.91 -1.85 0.07
N VAL A 41 -6.13 -3.11 0.47
CA VAL A 41 -7.10 -4.00 -0.18
C VAL A 41 -8.50 -3.41 -0.18
N GLU A 42 -8.96 -2.90 0.96
CA GLU A 42 -10.27 -2.26 1.05
C GLU A 42 -10.34 -0.95 0.25
N ASP A 43 -9.29 -0.12 0.32
CA ASP A 43 -9.21 1.11 -0.48
C ASP A 43 -9.23 0.80 -1.99
N LEU A 44 -8.54 -0.25 -2.45
CA LEU A 44 -8.53 -0.66 -3.86
C LEU A 44 -9.91 -1.14 -4.33
N LYS A 45 -10.62 -1.91 -3.49
CA LYS A 45 -12.02 -2.32 -3.76
C LYS A 45 -12.95 -1.11 -3.82
N GLU A 46 -12.82 -0.17 -2.88
CA GLU A 46 -13.64 1.06 -2.84
C GLU A 46 -13.42 1.95 -4.07
N ILE A 47 -12.18 2.02 -4.57
CA ILE A 47 -11.83 2.75 -5.81
C ILE A 47 -12.31 2.01 -7.08
N GLY A 48 -12.83 0.78 -6.95
CA GLY A 48 -13.38 0.00 -8.05
C GLY A 48 -12.33 -0.76 -8.86
N LYS A 49 -11.20 -1.12 -8.25
CA LYS A 49 -10.24 -2.04 -8.88
C LYS A 49 -10.76 -3.47 -8.86
N GLN A 50 -10.39 -4.23 -9.87
CA GLN A 50 -10.76 -5.64 -10.03
C GLN A 50 -9.60 -6.54 -9.63
N GLU A 51 -9.89 -7.84 -9.43
CA GLU A 51 -8.87 -8.84 -9.12
C GLU A 51 -7.98 -8.44 -7.93
N VAL A 52 -8.58 -7.81 -6.92
CA VAL A 52 -7.85 -7.38 -5.73
C VAL A 52 -7.49 -8.61 -4.89
N ILE A 53 -6.21 -8.95 -4.90
CA ILE A 53 -5.65 -10.12 -4.23
C ILE A 53 -4.62 -9.64 -3.20
N LEU A 54 -4.67 -10.23 -2.02
CA LEU A 54 -3.62 -10.18 -1.01
C LEU A 54 -3.18 -11.62 -0.79
N ASP A 55 -1.93 -11.93 -1.13
CA ASP A 55 -1.41 -13.29 -1.00
C ASP A 55 -0.83 -13.57 0.40
N GLU A 56 -0.36 -14.80 0.61
CA GLU A 56 0.23 -15.28 1.87
C GLU A 56 1.55 -14.59 2.25
N ASN A 57 2.22 -13.91 1.32
CA ASN A 57 3.47 -13.20 1.54
C ASN A 57 3.26 -11.67 1.62
N CYS A 58 2.01 -11.21 1.77
CA CYS A 58 1.61 -9.81 1.88
C CYS A 58 1.83 -8.99 0.59
N TYR A 59 1.83 -9.63 -0.59
CA TYR A 59 1.78 -8.91 -1.86
C TYR A 59 0.34 -8.58 -2.23
N ILE A 60 0.14 -7.31 -2.61
CA ILE A 60 -1.15 -6.80 -3.07
C ILE A 60 -1.10 -6.64 -4.58
N MET A 61 -2.03 -7.26 -5.28
CA MET A 61 -2.24 -7.09 -6.72
C MET A 61 -3.66 -6.61 -6.98
N ALA A 62 -3.83 -5.75 -7.98
CA ALA A 62 -5.13 -5.30 -8.44
C ALA A 62 -5.05 -4.83 -9.90
N THR A 63 -6.13 -5.05 -10.63
CA THR A 63 -6.22 -4.76 -12.06
C THR A 63 -7.16 -3.58 -12.31
N LEU A 64 -6.73 -2.66 -13.17
CA LEU A 64 -7.59 -1.69 -13.82
C LEU A 64 -7.85 -2.19 -15.25
N PRO A 65 -9.08 -2.59 -15.62
CA PRO A 65 -9.38 -3.02 -16.97
C PRO A 65 -9.07 -1.94 -18.00
N SER A 66 -8.75 -2.36 -19.23
CA SER A 66 -8.63 -1.45 -20.36
C SER A 66 -9.91 -0.63 -20.52
N THR A 67 -9.75 0.67 -20.77
CA THR A 67 -10.87 1.59 -21.07
C THR A 67 -11.10 1.77 -22.58
N ILE A 68 -10.39 1.00 -23.39
CA ILE A 68 -10.40 1.05 -24.86
C ILE A 68 -10.61 -0.35 -25.44
N ASP A 69 -11.10 -0.40 -26.67
CA ASP A 69 -11.57 -1.59 -27.39
C ASP A 69 -10.51 -2.26 -28.27
N PHE A 70 -9.26 -1.79 -28.22
CA PHE A 70 -8.12 -2.39 -28.93
C PHE A 70 -7.02 -2.82 -27.98
N GLU A 71 -6.21 -3.79 -28.41
CA GLU A 71 -5.11 -4.31 -27.60
C GLU A 71 -4.01 -3.28 -27.40
N VAL A 72 -3.60 -3.13 -26.14
CA VAL A 72 -2.47 -2.30 -25.74
C VAL A 72 -1.59 -3.06 -24.74
N PRO A 73 -0.29 -2.75 -24.68
CA PRO A 73 0.59 -3.34 -23.67
C PRO A 73 0.09 -3.06 -22.25
N THR A 74 0.18 -4.08 -21.39
CA THR A 74 -0.07 -3.90 -19.95
C THR A 74 1.10 -3.18 -19.31
N ILE A 75 0.81 -2.21 -18.44
CA ILE A 75 1.81 -1.51 -17.62
C ILE A 75 1.56 -1.81 -16.14
N GLY A 76 2.64 -1.91 -15.36
CA GLY A 76 2.59 -2.12 -13.91
C GLY A 76 3.07 -0.88 -13.16
N PHE A 77 2.38 -0.56 -12.07
CA PHE A 77 2.84 0.42 -11.08
C PHE A 77 3.13 -0.34 -9.79
N ILE A 78 4.35 -0.19 -9.27
CA ILE A 78 4.82 -0.96 -8.11
C ILE A 78 5.26 0.04 -7.04
N SER A 79 4.92 -0.29 -5.78
CA SER A 79 5.40 0.40 -4.59
C SER A 79 5.58 -0.63 -3.48
N HIS A 80 6.35 -0.28 -2.46
CA HIS A 80 6.55 -1.10 -1.27
C HIS A 80 5.75 -0.50 -0.10
N ILE A 81 5.39 -1.33 0.89
CA ILE A 81 4.53 -0.93 2.02
C ILE A 81 5.33 -0.63 3.29
N ASP A 82 6.56 -1.13 3.39
CA ASP A 82 7.38 -1.06 4.58
C ASP A 82 8.14 0.27 4.69
N THR A 83 8.58 0.57 5.92
CA THR A 83 9.44 1.71 6.23
C THR A 83 10.80 1.23 6.75
N SER A 84 11.84 2.06 6.59
CA SER A 84 13.20 1.67 6.96
C SER A 84 13.33 1.37 8.47
N PRO A 85 14.12 0.35 8.86
CA PRO A 85 14.51 0.12 10.25
C PRO A 85 15.43 1.22 10.82
N ASP A 86 16.01 2.09 9.99
CA ASP A 86 16.98 3.12 10.40
C ASP A 86 16.35 4.19 11.32
N PHE A 87 15.04 4.40 11.24
CA PHE A 87 14.32 5.33 12.09
C PHE A 87 12.90 4.83 12.39
N SER A 88 12.41 5.09 13.60
CA SER A 88 11.11 4.58 14.04
C SER A 88 9.97 5.07 13.15
N GLY A 89 9.21 4.13 12.59
CA GLY A 89 7.91 4.36 11.94
C GLY A 89 6.73 4.30 12.91
N THR A 90 6.96 4.11 14.21
CA THR A 90 5.89 3.97 15.21
C THR A 90 5.40 5.35 15.69
N ASN A 91 4.07 5.51 15.84
CA ASN A 91 3.43 6.73 16.37
C ASN A 91 3.82 8.03 15.62
N VAL A 92 3.91 7.94 14.29
CA VAL A 92 4.16 9.11 13.43
C VAL A 92 3.07 10.16 13.66
N ASN A 93 3.48 11.41 13.91
CA ASN A 93 2.60 12.57 14.06
C ASN A 93 2.87 13.60 12.94
N PRO A 94 2.15 13.52 11.81
CA PRO A 94 2.43 14.34 10.62
C PRO A 94 2.31 15.84 10.89
N GLN A 95 3.24 16.64 10.38
CA GLN A 95 3.22 18.11 10.47
C GLN A 95 2.83 18.70 9.11
N ILE A 96 1.74 19.45 9.07
CA ILE A 96 1.18 20.06 7.85
C ILE A 96 1.03 21.56 8.08
N HIS A 97 1.50 22.36 7.14
CA HIS A 97 1.51 23.83 7.18
C HIS A 97 0.62 24.41 6.09
#